data_AF-A0A836IQN0-F1
#
_entry.id   AF-A0A836IQN0-F1
#
_cell.length_a   1.000
_cell.length_b   1.000
_cell.length_c   1.000
_cell.angle_alpha   90.00
_cell.angle_beta   90.00
_cell.angle_gamma   90.00
#
_symmetry.space_group_name_H-M   'P 1'
#
loop_
_entity.id
_entity.type
_entity.pdbx_description
1 polymer ?
#
loop_
_entity_poly.entity_id
_entity_poly.type
_entity_poly.pdbx_seq_one_letter_code
_entity_poly.pdbx_strand_id
1 'polypeptide(L)'
;MGKEKKAAATSDSSALKKAPPSPEVVEYVAPFTFSGETHEAAGRIYRLPSKADFYTFRTFADSLDGFILRYSRPSEVMVWEKKLPHEPMHIIKVLGIFAKTQDNPDGGATPKELYDLLQDAVFRERWDEYRQEAFRVSSLSANTDIGYYAAKSPMPLVANRDFVNQRMWHEAGRDEYVIFNTSVPHSSVPPTYQKDKHRNKNGQYIRAISKLTGYLIRPWYNPLNGKAEGASLTYITQTDPCGWIPSSLTNYISTKFAPNTMKNVALALPKFRAWFKEQLAAGAYVKDWDLTPVWWVEEDSDEVVKNETIDFAIHKWREESVKK
;
A
#
# COMPACT_ATOMS: atom_id res chain seq x y z
N MET A 1 -81.96 0.98 29.11
CA MET A 1 -80.97 -0.03 28.67
C MET A 1 -80.70 0.19 27.19
N GLY A 2 -79.44 0.38 26.80
CA GLY A 2 -79.03 0.56 25.40
C GLY A 2 -78.00 1.69 25.23
N LYS A 3 -76.73 1.41 25.56
CA LYS A 3 -75.59 2.31 25.30
C LYS A 3 -75.13 2.08 23.86
N GLU A 4 -75.15 3.11 23.02
CA GLU A 4 -74.46 3.11 21.73
C GLU A 4 -72.94 3.09 21.95
N LYS A 5 -72.27 2.05 21.44
CA LYS A 5 -70.81 1.95 21.37
C LYS A 5 -70.35 2.63 20.08
N LYS A 6 -69.65 3.76 20.21
CA LYS A 6 -68.81 4.31 19.13
C LYS A 6 -67.72 3.31 18.77
N ALA A 7 -67.69 2.87 17.52
CA ALA A 7 -66.60 2.09 16.95
C ALA A 7 -65.34 2.96 16.86
N ALA A 8 -64.28 2.55 17.54
CA ALA A 8 -62.96 3.12 17.36
C ALA A 8 -62.36 2.55 16.07
N ALA A 9 -62.10 3.41 15.09
CA ALA A 9 -61.32 3.06 13.92
C ALA A 9 -59.88 2.77 14.35
N THR A 10 -59.47 1.51 14.27
CA THR A 10 -58.06 1.11 14.38
C THR A 10 -57.31 1.67 13.18
N SER A 11 -56.49 2.70 13.40
CA SER A 11 -55.53 3.20 12.42
C SER A 11 -54.43 2.15 12.23
N ASP A 12 -54.50 1.42 11.13
CA ASP A 12 -53.46 0.49 10.71
C ASP A 12 -52.27 1.32 10.18
N SER A 13 -51.41 1.74 11.09
CA SER A 13 -50.16 2.42 10.77
C SER A 13 -49.18 1.38 10.23
N SER A 14 -49.35 1.01 8.96
CA SER A 14 -48.31 0.33 8.21
C SER A 14 -47.09 1.25 8.16
N ALA A 15 -46.14 1.02 9.06
CA ALA A 15 -44.84 1.64 9.00
C ALA A 15 -44.19 1.18 7.69
N LEU A 16 -44.30 2.00 6.65
CA LEU A 16 -43.56 1.88 5.41
C LEU A 16 -42.08 1.76 5.78
N LYS A 17 -41.56 0.53 5.74
CA LYS A 17 -40.13 0.26 5.86
C LYS A 17 -39.48 1.00 4.70
N LYS A 18 -38.85 2.14 5.01
CA LYS A 18 -38.07 2.93 4.05
C LYS A 18 -37.10 1.96 3.38
N ALA A 19 -37.13 1.87 2.05
CA ALA A 19 -36.18 1.04 1.31
C ALA A 19 -34.76 1.41 1.76
N PRO A 20 -33.86 0.42 1.94
CA PRO A 20 -32.48 0.71 2.27
C PRO A 20 -31.89 1.67 1.23
N PRO A 21 -31.07 2.64 1.65
CA PRO A 21 -30.49 3.59 0.71
C PRO A 21 -29.68 2.84 -0.36
N SER A 22 -29.77 3.31 -1.60
CA SER A 22 -28.93 2.78 -2.69
C SER A 22 -27.45 2.90 -2.32
N PRO A 23 -26.63 1.90 -2.68
CA PRO A 23 -25.21 1.93 -2.35
C PRO A 23 -24.50 3.08 -3.07
N GLU A 24 -23.55 3.71 -2.38
CA GLU A 24 -22.80 4.87 -2.89
C GLU A 24 -21.56 4.40 -3.66
N VAL A 25 -21.34 4.92 -4.86
CA VAL A 25 -20.14 4.62 -5.67
C VAL A 25 -18.91 5.28 -5.04
N VAL A 26 -17.84 4.51 -4.85
CA VAL A 26 -16.59 5.03 -4.31
C VAL A 26 -15.85 5.87 -5.35
N GLU A 27 -15.52 7.11 -4.98
CA GLU A 27 -14.61 7.96 -5.74
C GLU A 27 -13.16 7.67 -5.34
N TYR A 28 -12.32 7.46 -6.35
CA TYR A 28 -10.90 7.18 -6.17
C TYR A 28 -10.07 8.43 -6.36
N VAL A 29 -9.09 8.61 -5.48
CA VAL A 29 -8.12 9.73 -5.50
C VAL A 29 -6.75 9.33 -6.05
N ALA A 30 -6.65 8.10 -6.57
CA ALA A 30 -5.43 7.61 -7.20
C ALA A 30 -5.11 8.39 -8.47
N PRO A 31 -3.83 8.53 -8.85
CA PRO A 31 -3.43 9.20 -10.09
C PRO A 31 -3.74 8.37 -11.35
N PHE A 32 -4.45 7.24 -11.21
CA PHE A 32 -4.87 6.36 -12.27
C PHE A 32 -6.34 5.95 -12.08
N THR A 33 -7.00 5.63 -13.19
CA THR A 33 -8.38 5.17 -13.21
C THR A 33 -8.42 3.65 -13.17
N PHE A 34 -9.26 3.10 -12.30
CA PHE A 34 -9.50 1.67 -12.21
C PHE A 34 -10.54 1.22 -13.23
N SER A 35 -10.26 0.15 -13.95
CA SER A 35 -11.04 -0.34 -15.09
C SER A 35 -11.77 -1.66 -14.83
N GLY A 36 -11.53 -2.32 -13.70
CA GLY A 36 -12.12 -3.62 -13.41
C GLY A 36 -13.62 -3.60 -13.10
N GLU A 37 -14.11 -4.76 -12.65
CA GLU A 37 -15.50 -4.94 -12.25
C GLU A 37 -15.82 -4.23 -10.92
N THR A 38 -17.11 -4.04 -10.64
CA THR A 38 -17.56 -3.45 -9.39
C THR A 38 -17.97 -4.50 -8.37
N HIS A 39 -17.71 -4.25 -7.10
CA HIS A 39 -18.13 -5.09 -5.98
C HIS A 39 -18.86 -4.25 -4.93
N GLU A 40 -20.07 -4.66 -4.55
CA GLU A 40 -20.84 -3.98 -3.50
C GLU A 40 -20.51 -4.57 -2.13
N ALA A 41 -20.08 -3.74 -1.20
CA ALA A 41 -19.85 -4.12 0.20
C ALA A 41 -20.20 -2.96 1.14
N ALA A 42 -20.85 -3.27 2.27
CA ALA A 42 -21.13 -2.33 3.35
C ALA A 42 -21.83 -1.01 2.92
N GLY A 43 -22.73 -1.11 1.93
CA GLY A 43 -23.49 0.03 1.38
C GLY A 43 -22.69 0.89 0.39
N ARG A 44 -21.60 0.36 -0.17
CA ARG A 44 -20.72 1.05 -1.12
C ARG A 44 -20.40 0.17 -2.32
N ILE A 45 -20.18 0.79 -3.47
CA ILE A 45 -19.71 0.11 -4.68
C ILE A 45 -18.23 0.43 -4.87
N TYR A 46 -17.38 -0.57 -4.64
CA TYR A 46 -15.94 -0.54 -4.89
C TYR A 46 -15.65 -1.00 -6.33
N ARG A 47 -14.54 -0.52 -6.88
CA ARG A 47 -13.97 -0.98 -8.16
C ARG A 47 -12.81 -1.91 -7.88
N LEU A 48 -12.85 -3.14 -8.38
CA LEU A 48 -11.73 -4.09 -8.31
C LEU A 48 -10.68 -3.75 -9.38
N PRO A 49 -9.39 -4.04 -9.14
CA PRO A 49 -8.34 -3.82 -10.14
C PRO A 49 -8.41 -4.88 -11.25
N SER A 50 -8.27 -4.44 -12.50
CA SER A 50 -8.01 -5.32 -13.64
C SER A 50 -6.52 -5.62 -13.81
N LYS A 51 -6.15 -6.61 -14.64
CA LYS A 51 -4.76 -6.85 -15.08
C LYS A 51 -4.11 -5.56 -15.64
N ALA A 52 -4.87 -4.78 -16.40
CA ALA A 52 -4.40 -3.52 -16.99
C ALA A 52 -4.11 -2.46 -15.91
N ASP A 53 -4.88 -2.43 -14.82
CA ASP A 53 -4.65 -1.50 -13.71
C ASP A 53 -3.34 -1.84 -12.98
N PHE A 54 -3.06 -3.13 -12.76
CA PHE A 54 -1.77 -3.58 -12.21
C PHE A 54 -0.60 -3.24 -13.13
N TYR A 55 -0.75 -3.46 -14.44
CA TYR A 55 0.29 -3.13 -15.41
C TYR A 55 0.52 -1.61 -15.50
N THR A 56 -0.53 -0.80 -15.34
CA THR A 56 -0.44 0.67 -15.25
C THR A 56 0.38 1.08 -14.04
N PHE A 57 0.08 0.54 -12.84
CA PHE A 57 0.89 0.81 -11.65
C PHE A 57 2.34 0.37 -11.85
N ARG A 58 2.56 -0.85 -12.36
CA ARG A 58 3.89 -1.42 -12.60
C ARG A 58 4.72 -0.52 -13.51
N THR A 59 4.14 -0.08 -14.63
CA THR A 59 4.77 0.84 -15.59
C THR A 59 5.07 2.19 -14.95
N PHE A 60 4.13 2.73 -14.17
CA PHE A 60 4.33 3.97 -13.44
C PHE A 60 5.47 3.87 -12.40
N ALA A 61 5.51 2.76 -11.66
CA ALA A 61 6.54 2.49 -10.67
C ALA A 61 7.92 2.31 -11.30
N ASP A 62 8.01 1.75 -12.51
CA ASP A 62 9.28 1.56 -13.22
C ASP A 62 9.74 2.81 -14.01
N SER A 63 8.81 3.64 -14.50
CA SER A 63 9.15 4.79 -15.35
C SER A 63 9.86 5.93 -14.61
N LEU A 64 10.85 6.55 -15.24
CA LEU A 64 11.51 7.76 -14.71
C LEU A 64 10.96 9.07 -15.29
N ASP A 65 9.89 9.01 -16.10
CA ASP A 65 9.28 10.20 -16.68
C ASP A 65 8.82 11.20 -15.59
N GLY A 66 9.26 12.45 -15.71
CA GLY A 66 8.97 13.53 -14.78
C GLY A 66 9.54 13.35 -13.36
N PHE A 67 10.31 12.30 -13.09
CA PHE A 67 10.96 12.06 -11.80
C PHE A 67 12.32 12.76 -11.74
N ILE A 68 12.55 13.52 -10.68
CA ILE A 68 13.80 14.20 -10.39
C ILE A 68 14.52 13.43 -9.29
N LEU A 69 15.74 12.98 -9.54
CA LEU A 69 16.56 12.31 -8.53
C LEU A 69 16.97 13.29 -7.43
N ARG A 70 16.72 12.91 -6.17
CA ARG A 70 17.00 13.72 -4.96
C ARG A 70 18.08 13.12 -4.07
N TYR A 71 18.22 11.81 -4.06
CA TYR A 71 19.21 11.10 -3.24
C TYR A 71 19.68 9.84 -3.95
N SER A 72 20.97 9.55 -3.87
CA SER A 72 21.58 8.31 -4.35
C SER A 72 22.62 7.87 -3.34
N ARG A 73 22.58 6.59 -2.97
CA ARG A 73 23.67 5.90 -2.32
C ARG A 73 24.01 4.66 -3.14
N PRO A 74 25.27 4.51 -3.61
CA PRO A 74 25.70 3.41 -4.44
C PRO A 74 25.28 2.03 -3.93
N SER A 75 24.66 1.25 -4.82
CA SER A 75 24.25 -0.15 -4.60
C SER A 75 23.31 -0.38 -3.41
N GLU A 76 22.69 0.67 -2.87
CA GLU A 76 21.83 0.56 -1.68
C GLU A 76 20.45 1.18 -1.95
N VAL A 77 20.40 2.48 -2.26
CA VAL A 77 19.13 3.21 -2.31
C VAL A 77 19.18 4.42 -3.24
N MET A 78 18.08 4.70 -3.93
CA MET A 78 17.85 5.94 -4.67
C MET A 78 16.47 6.50 -4.35
N VAL A 79 16.34 7.83 -4.35
CA VAL A 79 15.08 8.53 -4.11
C VAL A 79 14.85 9.57 -5.20
N TRP A 80 13.66 9.54 -5.79
CA TRP A 80 13.17 10.54 -6.72
C TRP A 80 11.90 11.19 -6.19
N GLU A 81 11.61 12.39 -6.71
CA GLU A 81 10.29 13.00 -6.56
C GLU A 81 9.71 13.38 -7.92
N LYS A 82 8.39 13.35 -8.04
CA LYS A 82 7.63 13.88 -9.18
C LYS A 82 6.52 14.79 -8.66
N LYS A 83 6.43 16.00 -9.23
CA LYS A 83 5.32 16.94 -8.97
C LYS A 83 4.29 16.79 -10.07
N LEU A 84 3.03 16.53 -9.70
CA LEU A 84 1.92 16.52 -10.65
C LEU A 84 1.28 17.92 -10.76
N PRO A 85 0.71 18.28 -11.93
CA PRO A 85 -0.09 19.50 -12.07
C PRO A 85 -1.29 19.49 -11.10
N HIS A 86 -1.61 20.66 -10.53
CA HIS A 86 -2.75 20.86 -9.62
C HIS A 86 -2.78 19.97 -8.36
N GLU A 87 -1.65 19.37 -8.02
CA GLU A 87 -1.54 18.43 -6.92
C GLU A 87 -0.44 18.89 -5.94
N PRO A 88 -0.80 19.28 -4.70
CA PRO A 88 0.17 19.80 -3.75
C PRO A 88 1.12 18.73 -3.19
N MET A 89 0.69 17.46 -3.13
CA MET A 89 1.52 16.36 -2.62
C MET A 89 2.39 15.80 -3.73
N HIS A 90 3.71 15.81 -3.52
CA HIS A 90 4.63 15.20 -4.47
C HIS A 90 4.54 13.68 -4.38
N ILE A 91 4.80 13.02 -5.51
CA ILE A 91 5.02 11.57 -5.56
C ILE A 91 6.46 11.32 -5.19
N ILE A 92 6.69 10.46 -4.21
CA ILE A 92 8.02 10.02 -3.81
C ILE A 92 8.23 8.59 -4.29
N LYS A 93 9.35 8.37 -4.98
CA LYS A 93 9.81 7.05 -5.41
C LYS A 93 11.09 6.70 -4.68
N VAL A 94 11.18 5.48 -4.16
CA VAL A 94 12.38 4.96 -3.50
C VAL A 94 12.71 3.59 -4.09
N LEU A 95 13.89 3.45 -4.67
CA LEU A 95 14.45 2.15 -5.03
C LEU A 95 15.37 1.71 -3.90
N GLY A 96 15.16 0.51 -3.34
CA GLY A 96 16.08 -0.13 -2.40
C GLY A 96 16.56 -1.48 -2.92
N ILE A 97 17.82 -1.80 -2.67
CA ILE A 97 18.44 -3.08 -3.03
C ILE A 97 18.63 -3.94 -1.78
N PHE A 98 18.10 -5.16 -1.84
CA PHE A 98 18.14 -6.16 -0.77
C PHE A 98 18.98 -7.34 -1.23
N ALA A 99 20.28 -7.11 -1.34
CA ALA A 99 21.28 -8.13 -1.61
C ALA A 99 22.19 -8.35 -0.40
N LYS A 100 22.87 -9.49 -0.36
CA LYS A 100 23.95 -9.72 0.61
C LYS A 100 25.12 -8.79 0.27
N THR A 101 25.72 -8.20 1.30
CA THR A 101 26.94 -7.39 1.16
C THR A 101 28.05 -7.96 2.02
N GLN A 102 29.30 -7.51 1.81
CA GLN A 102 30.41 -7.89 2.70
C GLN A 102 30.13 -7.45 4.15
N ASP A 103 29.53 -6.28 4.33
CA ASP A 103 29.19 -5.72 5.65
C ASP A 103 27.92 -6.35 6.26
N ASN A 104 27.09 -7.00 5.45
CA ASN A 104 25.86 -7.65 5.88
C ASN A 104 25.65 -8.98 5.12
N PRO A 105 26.44 -10.03 5.44
CA PRO A 105 26.41 -11.31 4.75
C PRO A 105 25.12 -12.11 5.01
N ASP A 106 24.47 -11.86 6.15
CA ASP A 106 23.17 -12.40 6.51
C ASP A 106 22.00 -11.52 6.02
N GLY A 107 22.34 -10.42 5.34
CA GLY A 107 21.43 -9.48 4.72
C GLY A 107 20.79 -9.98 3.42
N GLY A 108 20.09 -9.08 2.74
CA GLY A 108 19.37 -9.36 1.52
C GLY A 108 18.08 -10.15 1.70
N ALA A 109 17.34 -10.33 0.61
CA ALA A 109 16.10 -11.08 0.57
C ALA A 109 15.80 -11.58 -0.85
N THR A 110 15.11 -12.70 -0.95
CA THR A 110 14.44 -13.07 -2.20
C THR A 110 13.22 -12.15 -2.44
N PRO A 111 12.77 -12.01 -3.70
CA PRO A 111 11.54 -11.26 -4.00
C PRO A 111 10.32 -11.81 -3.26
N LYS A 112 10.18 -13.14 -3.16
CA LYS A 112 9.10 -13.78 -2.40
C LYS A 112 9.15 -13.47 -0.91
N GLU A 113 10.33 -13.48 -0.27
CA GLU A 113 10.45 -13.09 1.14
C GLU A 113 10.03 -11.64 1.39
N LEU A 114 10.41 -10.70 0.50
CA LEU A 114 9.95 -9.31 0.62
C LEU A 114 8.44 -9.20 0.41
N TYR A 115 7.90 -9.93 -0.56
CA TYR A 115 6.47 -9.96 -0.84
C TYR A 115 5.67 -10.45 0.36
N ASP A 116 6.06 -11.60 0.94
CA ASP A 116 5.41 -12.17 2.11
C ASP A 116 5.55 -11.23 3.34
N LEU A 117 6.72 -10.61 3.56
CA LEU A 117 6.92 -9.63 4.65
C LEU A 117 6.00 -8.41 4.53
N LEU A 118 5.81 -7.89 3.30
CA LEU A 118 4.99 -6.71 3.05
C LEU A 118 3.49 -7.00 3.06
N GLN A 119 3.09 -8.24 2.78
CA GLN A 119 1.70 -8.69 2.87
C GLN A 119 1.24 -8.93 4.31
N ASP A 120 2.14 -9.43 5.15
CA ASP A 120 1.79 -9.96 6.47
C ASP A 120 1.38 -8.88 7.50
N ALA A 121 0.07 -8.72 7.66
CA ALA A 121 -0.51 -7.79 8.63
C ALA A 121 -0.30 -8.22 10.09
N VAL A 122 -0.15 -9.53 10.37
CA VAL A 122 0.06 -10.05 11.73
C VAL A 122 1.48 -9.76 12.19
N PHE A 123 2.45 -10.00 11.32
CA PHE A 123 3.84 -9.69 11.59
C PHE A 123 4.10 -8.18 11.63
N ARG A 124 3.34 -7.38 10.87
CA ARG A 124 3.47 -5.91 10.87
C ARG A 124 3.47 -5.30 12.26
N GLU A 125 2.70 -5.87 13.19
CA GLU A 125 2.65 -5.44 14.59
C GLU A 125 4.00 -5.51 15.32
N ARG A 126 4.90 -6.40 14.89
CA ARG A 126 6.18 -6.67 15.56
C ARG A 126 7.33 -5.76 15.10
N TRP A 127 7.22 -5.11 13.94
CA TRP A 127 8.34 -4.35 13.37
C TRP A 127 8.01 -2.91 13.01
N ASP A 128 6.73 -2.56 12.82
CA ASP A 128 6.32 -1.19 12.58
C ASP A 128 6.07 -0.46 13.91
N GLU A 129 7.12 0.19 14.41
CA GLU A 129 7.08 0.91 15.70
C GLU A 129 6.08 2.09 15.71
N TYR A 130 5.67 2.58 14.54
CA TYR A 130 4.70 3.65 14.44
C TYR A 130 3.26 3.14 14.49
N ARG A 131 3.03 1.89 14.11
CA ARG A 131 1.70 1.27 14.10
C ARG A 131 1.04 1.32 15.48
N GLN A 132 -0.22 1.76 15.52
CA GLN A 132 -1.08 1.76 16.70
C GLN A 132 -2.16 0.69 16.60
N GLU A 133 -2.79 0.58 15.43
CA GLU A 133 -3.84 -0.41 15.15
C GLU A 133 -3.83 -0.69 13.65
N ALA A 134 -4.00 -1.95 13.26
CA ALA A 134 -4.18 -2.33 11.88
C ALA A 134 -4.98 -3.63 11.81
N PHE A 135 -5.92 -3.71 10.89
CA PHE A 135 -6.72 -4.91 10.67
C PHE A 135 -7.37 -4.89 9.28
N ARG A 136 -7.69 -6.08 8.76
CA ARG A 136 -8.52 -6.21 7.56
C ARG A 136 -9.97 -5.91 7.92
N VAL A 137 -10.56 -4.93 7.24
CA VAL A 137 -11.96 -4.52 7.40
C VAL A 137 -12.88 -5.45 6.60
N SER A 138 -12.53 -5.72 5.34
CA SER A 138 -13.27 -6.63 4.47
C SER A 138 -12.35 -7.20 3.38
N SER A 139 -12.67 -8.38 2.86
CA SER A 139 -12.07 -8.93 1.64
C SER A 139 -13.06 -8.70 0.50
N LEU A 140 -12.59 -8.11 -0.61
CA LEU A 140 -13.43 -7.80 -1.77
C LEU A 140 -13.25 -8.83 -2.89
N SER A 141 -12.04 -9.39 -3.01
CA SER A 141 -11.70 -10.49 -3.93
C SER A 141 -10.51 -11.28 -3.39
N ALA A 142 -10.04 -12.29 -4.14
CA ALA A 142 -8.84 -13.06 -3.80
C ALA A 142 -7.55 -12.21 -3.76
N ASN A 143 -7.55 -11.03 -4.40
CA ASN A 143 -6.37 -10.17 -4.52
C ASN A 143 -6.61 -8.72 -4.08
N THR A 144 -7.72 -8.46 -3.40
CA THR A 144 -8.14 -7.12 -2.99
C THR A 144 -8.84 -7.15 -1.64
N ASP A 145 -8.38 -6.31 -0.72
CA ASP A 145 -8.99 -6.11 0.59
C ASP A 145 -9.17 -4.62 0.91
N ILE A 146 -10.02 -4.33 1.91
CA ILE A 146 -10.05 -3.05 2.61
C ILE A 146 -9.34 -3.24 3.94
N GLY A 147 -8.27 -2.48 4.16
CA GLY A 147 -7.50 -2.46 5.39
C GLY A 147 -7.65 -1.15 6.16
N TYR A 148 -7.66 -1.24 7.48
CA TYR A 148 -7.50 -0.12 8.39
C TYR A 148 -6.05 -0.07 8.89
N TYR A 149 -5.45 1.12 8.94
CA TYR A 149 -4.13 1.34 9.50
C TYR A 149 -4.08 2.67 10.25
N ALA A 150 -3.64 2.64 11.50
CA ALA A 150 -3.44 3.80 12.36
C ALA A 150 -1.99 3.86 12.84
N ALA A 151 -1.38 5.04 12.78
CA ALA A 151 0.01 5.26 13.15
C ALA A 151 0.19 6.51 14.02
N LYS A 152 1.13 6.40 14.97
CA LYS A 152 1.54 7.51 15.81
C LYS A 152 2.31 8.54 14.98
N SER A 153 2.10 9.82 15.24
CA SER A 153 2.88 10.88 14.61
C SER A 153 4.37 10.76 14.99
N PRO A 154 5.30 10.93 14.04
CA PRO A 154 6.73 11.03 14.36
C PRO A 154 7.09 12.38 15.01
N MET A 155 6.22 13.38 14.92
CA MET A 155 6.44 14.71 15.49
C MET A 155 5.58 14.91 16.76
N PRO A 156 6.15 15.42 17.87
CA PRO A 156 5.39 15.80 19.05
C PRO A 156 4.29 16.82 18.72
N LEU A 157 3.16 16.76 19.44
CA LEU A 157 2.00 17.66 19.32
C LEU A 157 1.25 17.61 17.97
N VAL A 158 1.75 16.86 17.01
CA VAL A 158 1.07 16.60 15.74
C VAL A 158 0.18 15.37 15.93
N ALA A 159 -1.10 15.49 15.54
CA ALA A 159 -2.08 14.40 15.69
C ALA A 159 -1.63 13.10 14.99
N ASN A 160 -2.10 11.96 15.48
CA ASN A 160 -1.87 10.68 14.81
C ASN A 160 -2.63 10.62 13.49
N ARG A 161 -2.27 9.66 12.63
CA ARG A 161 -2.95 9.45 11.35
C ARG A 161 -3.61 8.10 11.32
N ASP A 162 -4.79 8.03 10.73
CA ASP A 162 -5.38 6.78 10.31
C ASP A 162 -5.73 6.80 8.82
N PHE A 163 -5.83 5.60 8.26
CA PHE A 163 -6.06 5.33 6.85
C PHE A 163 -7.06 4.20 6.72
N VAL A 164 -7.91 4.30 5.71
CA VAL A 164 -8.74 3.20 5.22
C VAL A 164 -8.37 3.02 3.77
N ASN A 165 -7.74 1.91 3.45
CA ASN A 165 -7.13 1.69 2.15
C ASN A 165 -7.76 0.47 1.49
N GLN A 166 -8.14 0.60 0.23
CA GLN A 166 -8.28 -0.55 -0.64
C GLN A 166 -6.86 -0.95 -1.05
N ARG A 167 -6.42 -2.14 -0.66
CA ARG A 167 -5.12 -2.70 -1.03
C ARG A 167 -5.35 -3.84 -2.01
N MET A 168 -4.50 -3.91 -3.02
CA MET A 168 -4.55 -4.93 -4.04
C MET A 168 -3.16 -5.41 -4.43
N TRP A 169 -3.07 -6.65 -4.90
CA TRP A 169 -1.81 -7.27 -5.23
C TRP A 169 -1.90 -8.17 -6.46
N HIS A 170 -0.74 -8.37 -7.09
CA HIS A 170 -0.57 -9.18 -8.28
C HIS A 170 0.76 -9.89 -8.26
N GLU A 171 0.75 -11.20 -8.53
CA GLU A 171 1.94 -12.01 -8.79
C GLU A 171 2.06 -12.20 -10.30
N ALA A 172 3.10 -11.63 -10.90
CA ALA A 172 3.28 -11.72 -12.34
C ALA A 172 3.94 -13.04 -12.76
N GLY A 173 4.59 -13.72 -11.81
CA GLY A 173 5.54 -14.79 -12.08
C GLY A 173 6.94 -14.21 -12.34
N ARG A 174 7.91 -15.09 -12.56
CA ARG A 174 9.34 -14.72 -12.71
C ARG A 174 9.86 -13.86 -11.54
N ASP A 175 9.33 -14.12 -10.34
CA ASP A 175 9.64 -13.40 -9.10
C ASP A 175 9.35 -11.88 -9.14
N GLU A 176 8.40 -11.44 -9.97
CA GLU A 176 7.90 -10.07 -9.98
C GLU A 176 6.53 -9.97 -9.28
N TYR A 177 6.44 -9.05 -8.31
CA TYR A 177 5.26 -8.86 -7.48
C TYR A 177 4.88 -7.38 -7.39
N VAL A 178 3.59 -7.11 -7.37
CA VAL A 178 3.02 -5.78 -7.18
C VAL A 178 2.07 -5.79 -5.99
N ILE A 179 2.19 -4.78 -5.14
CA ILE A 179 1.20 -4.47 -4.09
C ILE A 179 0.98 -2.97 -4.16
N PHE A 180 -0.25 -2.50 -4.24
CA PHE A 180 -0.51 -1.07 -4.07
C PHE A 180 -1.86 -0.83 -3.42
N ASN A 181 -2.07 0.40 -2.96
CA ASN A 181 -3.28 0.81 -2.30
C ASN A 181 -3.61 2.28 -2.56
N THR A 182 -4.88 2.60 -2.32
CA THR A 182 -5.43 3.95 -2.34
C THR A 182 -6.51 4.06 -1.28
N SER A 183 -6.68 5.23 -0.70
CA SER A 183 -7.67 5.43 0.36
C SER A 183 -9.10 5.41 -0.19
N VAL A 184 -9.98 4.70 0.52
CA VAL A 184 -11.40 4.58 0.20
C VAL A 184 -12.23 4.74 1.47
N PRO A 185 -13.48 5.21 1.37
CA PRO A 185 -14.38 5.22 2.52
C PRO A 185 -14.87 3.80 2.85
N HIS A 186 -15.12 3.54 4.14
CA HIS A 186 -15.81 2.33 4.59
C HIS A 186 -16.65 2.64 5.83
N SER A 187 -17.91 2.20 5.84
CA SER A 187 -18.92 2.60 6.84
C SER A 187 -18.61 2.11 8.26
N SER A 188 -17.93 0.97 8.41
CA SER A 188 -17.51 0.45 9.73
C SER A 188 -16.31 1.19 10.34
N VAL A 189 -15.56 1.96 9.54
CA VAL A 189 -14.36 2.69 9.97
C VAL A 189 -14.41 4.15 9.46
N PRO A 190 -15.44 4.93 9.87
CA PRO A 190 -15.58 6.32 9.47
C PRO A 190 -14.38 7.15 9.96
N PRO A 191 -14.19 8.40 9.48
CA PRO A 191 -13.13 9.29 9.98
C PRO A 191 -13.14 9.50 11.51
N THR A 192 -14.27 9.26 12.17
CA THR A 192 -14.43 9.34 13.62
C THR A 192 -14.13 8.03 14.37
N TYR A 193 -13.78 6.94 13.68
CA TYR A 193 -13.62 5.60 14.29
C TYR A 193 -12.77 5.59 15.57
N GLN A 194 -11.59 6.23 15.56
CA GLN A 194 -10.72 6.31 16.75
C GLN A 194 -11.36 7.07 17.91
N LYS A 195 -12.16 8.10 17.61
CA LYS A 195 -12.93 8.82 18.62
C LYS A 195 -14.07 7.96 19.15
N ASP A 196 -14.84 7.33 18.27
CA ASP A 196 -16.08 6.66 18.65
C ASP A 196 -15.80 5.33 19.36
N LYS A 197 -14.87 4.52 18.82
CA LYS A 197 -14.54 3.19 19.34
C LYS A 197 -13.50 3.23 20.46
N HIS A 198 -12.54 4.16 20.40
CA HIS A 198 -11.44 4.24 21.38
C HIS A 198 -11.48 5.46 22.28
N ARG A 199 -12.44 6.38 22.11
CA ARG A 199 -12.49 7.65 22.87
C ARG A 199 -11.18 8.43 22.79
N ASN A 200 -10.45 8.31 21.67
CA ASN A 200 -9.11 8.88 21.49
C ASN A 200 -8.11 8.50 22.60
N LYS A 201 -8.21 7.28 23.15
CA LYS A 201 -7.30 6.78 24.21
C LYS A 201 -5.82 6.96 23.86
N ASN A 202 -5.46 6.82 22.58
CA ASN A 202 -4.10 6.93 22.08
C ASN A 202 -3.80 8.31 21.45
N GLY A 203 -4.60 9.34 21.74
CA GLY A 203 -4.50 10.68 21.17
C GLY A 203 -5.51 10.94 20.04
N GLN A 204 -5.47 12.17 19.51
CA GLN A 204 -6.32 12.56 18.37
C GLN A 204 -5.79 11.94 17.07
N TYR A 205 -6.71 11.56 16.18
CA TYR A 205 -6.41 11.05 14.85
C TYR A 205 -7.01 11.95 13.78
N ILE A 206 -6.24 12.19 12.71
CA ILE A 206 -6.70 12.81 11.48
C ILE A 206 -6.71 11.74 10.40
N ARG A 207 -7.84 11.57 9.71
CA ARG A 207 -7.95 10.72 8.53
C ARG A 207 -7.05 11.27 7.44
N ALA A 208 -5.97 10.56 7.16
CA ALA A 208 -5.09 10.86 6.04
C ALA A 208 -5.56 10.13 4.79
N ILE A 209 -5.08 10.60 3.64
CA ILE A 209 -5.44 10.09 2.33
C ILE A 209 -4.17 9.58 1.67
N SER A 210 -4.05 8.26 1.51
CA SER A 210 -3.08 7.69 0.59
C SER A 210 -3.66 7.73 -0.82
N LYS A 211 -3.23 8.71 -1.62
CA LYS A 211 -3.66 8.81 -3.03
C LYS A 211 -3.14 7.60 -3.79
N LEU A 212 -1.86 7.31 -3.59
CA LEU A 212 -1.21 6.10 -4.07
C LEU A 212 -0.14 5.69 -3.09
N THR A 213 -0.11 4.43 -2.67
CA THR A 213 1.10 3.83 -2.07
C THR A 213 1.28 2.43 -2.59
N GLY A 214 2.49 2.05 -2.99
CA GLY A 214 2.72 0.70 -3.49
C GLY A 214 4.18 0.30 -3.62
N TYR A 215 4.34 -0.95 -4.02
CA TYR A 215 5.58 -1.71 -4.07
C TYR A 215 5.62 -2.47 -5.39
N LEU A 216 6.73 -2.32 -6.12
CA LEU A 216 7.14 -3.21 -7.20
C LEU A 216 8.37 -3.96 -6.74
N ILE A 217 8.26 -5.27 -6.63
CA ILE A 217 9.31 -6.17 -6.15
C ILE A 217 9.81 -6.99 -7.34
N ARG A 218 11.12 -7.02 -7.55
CA ARG A 218 11.75 -7.75 -8.65
C ARG A 218 13.04 -8.43 -8.20
N PRO A 219 13.52 -9.46 -8.90
CA PRO A 219 14.88 -9.96 -8.68
C PRO A 219 15.90 -8.84 -8.86
N TRP A 220 16.94 -8.84 -8.02
CA TRP A 220 18.12 -8.02 -8.23
C TRP A 220 19.22 -8.87 -8.85
N TYR A 221 19.63 -8.52 -10.06
CA TYR A 221 20.75 -9.13 -10.75
C TYR A 221 22.01 -8.31 -10.52
N ASN A 222 23.06 -8.94 -10.05
CA ASN A 222 24.34 -8.27 -9.85
C ASN A 222 24.89 -7.80 -11.21
N PRO A 223 25.13 -6.50 -11.38
CA PRO A 223 25.50 -5.94 -12.69
C PRO A 223 26.89 -6.37 -13.18
N LEU A 224 27.73 -6.96 -12.32
CA LEU A 224 29.07 -7.44 -12.68
C LEU A 224 29.06 -8.87 -13.22
N ASN A 225 28.17 -9.72 -12.73
CA ASN A 225 28.18 -11.16 -13.03
C ASN A 225 26.86 -11.70 -13.60
N GLY A 226 25.79 -10.89 -13.64
CA GLY A 226 24.48 -11.24 -14.17
C GLY A 226 23.67 -12.23 -13.33
N LYS A 227 24.12 -12.60 -12.12
CA LYS A 227 23.42 -13.56 -11.25
C LYS A 227 22.40 -12.86 -10.38
N ALA A 228 21.25 -13.52 -10.14
CA ALA A 228 20.29 -13.07 -9.16
C ALA A 228 20.87 -13.24 -7.74
N GLU A 229 21.07 -12.13 -7.03
CA GLU A 229 21.72 -12.09 -5.70
C GLU A 229 20.83 -11.49 -4.60
N GLY A 230 19.58 -11.18 -4.93
CA GLY A 230 18.61 -10.67 -3.98
C GLY A 230 17.38 -10.11 -4.67
N ALA A 231 16.83 -9.06 -4.08
CA ALA A 231 15.65 -8.39 -4.60
C ALA A 231 15.86 -6.88 -4.68
N SER A 232 15.11 -6.26 -5.58
CA SER A 232 14.92 -4.82 -5.63
C SER A 232 13.48 -4.51 -5.23
N LEU A 233 13.31 -3.41 -4.50
CA LEU A 233 12.01 -2.90 -4.08
C LEU A 233 11.88 -1.46 -4.54
N THR A 234 10.96 -1.19 -5.45
CA THR A 234 10.54 0.17 -5.77
C THR A 234 9.28 0.51 -4.97
N TYR A 235 9.42 1.41 -4.01
CA TYR A 235 8.33 1.97 -3.23
C TYR A 235 7.88 3.30 -3.85
N ILE A 236 6.57 3.43 -4.06
CA ILE A 236 5.93 4.66 -4.54
C ILE A 236 4.96 5.12 -3.46
N THR A 237 4.96 6.42 -3.14
CA THR A 237 3.91 6.99 -2.30
C THR A 237 3.57 8.42 -2.70
N GLN A 238 2.29 8.73 -2.61
CA GLN A 238 1.69 10.05 -2.66
C GLN A 238 0.62 10.09 -1.58
N THR A 239 0.94 10.75 -0.48
CA THR A 239 0.09 10.73 0.71
C THR A 239 -0.17 12.15 1.18
N ASP A 240 -1.44 12.47 1.39
CA ASP A 240 -1.88 13.68 2.05
C ASP A 240 -2.14 13.37 3.54
N PRO A 241 -1.30 13.87 4.46
CA PRO A 241 -1.50 13.65 5.89
C PRO A 241 -2.70 14.42 6.45
N CYS A 242 -3.31 15.30 5.64
CA CYS A 242 -4.39 16.20 5.95
C CYS A 242 -4.12 17.07 7.19
N GLY A 243 -5.14 17.83 7.60
CA GLY A 243 -5.03 18.77 8.71
C GLY A 243 -4.27 20.03 8.33
N TRP A 244 -3.54 20.60 9.30
CA TRP A 244 -2.93 21.92 9.17
C TRP A 244 -1.49 21.92 8.64
N ILE A 245 -0.90 20.74 8.37
CA ILE A 245 0.51 20.63 7.98
C ILE A 245 0.70 21.16 6.57
N PRO A 246 1.56 22.18 6.35
CA PRO A 246 1.79 22.71 5.01
C PRO A 246 2.37 21.66 4.06
N SER A 247 1.90 21.67 2.81
CA SER A 247 2.32 20.73 1.77
C SER A 247 3.82 20.75 1.50
N SER A 248 4.44 21.93 1.51
CA SER A 248 5.89 22.08 1.32
C SER A 248 6.68 21.35 2.41
N LEU A 249 6.24 21.44 3.66
CA LEU A 249 6.86 20.74 4.79
C LEU A 249 6.66 19.22 4.67
N THR A 250 5.45 18.77 4.33
CA THR A 250 5.15 17.36 4.08
C THR A 250 6.04 16.77 2.99
N ASN A 251 6.18 17.47 1.85
CA ASN A 251 7.02 17.03 0.74
C ASN A 251 8.49 16.96 1.14
N TYR A 252 8.99 17.96 1.87
CA TYR A 252 10.38 17.98 2.36
C TYR A 252 10.67 16.80 3.31
N ILE A 253 9.80 16.57 4.28
CA ILE A 253 9.92 15.44 5.22
C ILE A 253 9.90 14.12 4.46
N SER A 254 8.94 13.93 3.55
CA SER A 254 8.78 12.67 2.82
C SER A 254 10.05 12.27 2.06
N THR A 255 10.72 13.21 1.38
CA THR A 255 11.98 12.94 0.68
C THR A 255 13.13 12.60 1.64
N LYS A 256 13.18 13.23 2.82
CA LYS A 256 14.24 12.97 3.82
C LYS A 256 14.07 11.63 4.53
N PHE A 257 12.84 11.21 4.80
CA PHE A 257 12.54 9.96 5.50
C PHE A 257 12.40 8.77 4.55
N ALA A 258 12.22 9.00 3.24
CA ALA A 258 12.12 7.96 2.22
C ALA A 258 13.18 6.85 2.35
N PRO A 259 14.49 7.15 2.50
CA PRO A 259 15.52 6.10 2.67
C PRO A 259 15.32 5.22 3.92
N ASN A 260 14.78 5.79 5.00
CA ASN A 260 14.52 5.02 6.23
C ASN A 260 13.47 3.94 6.03
N THR A 261 12.57 4.09 5.04
CA THR A 261 11.60 3.05 4.69
C THR A 261 12.32 1.75 4.29
N MET A 262 13.32 1.84 3.42
CA MET A 262 14.10 0.66 2.98
C MET A 262 14.92 0.07 4.12
N LYS A 263 15.52 0.93 4.96
CA LYS A 263 16.25 0.50 6.15
C LYS A 263 15.34 -0.26 7.12
N ASN A 264 14.12 0.22 7.36
CA ASN A 264 13.18 -0.43 8.27
C ASN A 264 12.75 -1.80 7.75
N VAL A 265 12.50 -1.93 6.44
CA VAL A 265 12.24 -3.23 5.80
C VAL A 265 13.45 -4.16 5.98
N ALA A 266 14.67 -3.66 5.76
CA ALA A 266 15.89 -4.46 5.93
C ALA A 266 16.06 -4.96 7.38
N LEU A 267 15.76 -4.12 8.36
CA LEU A 267 15.79 -4.49 9.79
C LEU A 267 14.66 -5.45 10.20
N ALA A 268 13.55 -5.47 9.45
CA ALA A 268 12.43 -6.38 9.69
C ALA A 268 12.69 -7.79 9.15
N LEU A 269 13.51 -7.94 8.11
CA LEU A 269 13.76 -9.23 7.45
C LEU A 269 14.24 -10.36 8.39
N PRO A 270 15.27 -10.17 9.24
CA PRO A 270 15.69 -11.23 10.15
C PRO A 270 14.60 -11.61 11.16
N LYS A 271 13.85 -10.61 11.65
CA LYS A 271 12.71 -10.81 12.56
C LYS A 271 11.58 -11.58 11.87
N PHE A 272 11.32 -11.28 10.59
CA PHE A 272 10.30 -11.95 9.80
C PHE A 272 10.66 -13.42 9.58
N ARG A 273 11.91 -13.71 9.19
CA ARG A 273 12.37 -15.10 9.01
C ARG A 273 12.18 -15.96 10.25
N ALA A 274 12.58 -15.43 11.42
CA ALA A 274 12.40 -16.12 12.69
C ALA A 274 10.91 -16.35 13.00
N TRP A 275 10.12 -15.28 12.93
CA TRP A 275 8.69 -15.35 13.20
C TRP A 275 7.93 -16.27 12.26
N PHE A 276 8.18 -16.16 10.95
CA PHE A 276 7.50 -16.92 9.91
C PHE A 276 7.80 -18.41 10.07
N LYS A 277 9.04 -18.78 10.38
CA LYS A 277 9.42 -20.16 10.72
C LYS A 277 8.65 -20.68 11.93
N GLU A 278 8.50 -19.88 12.99
CA GLU A 278 7.70 -20.26 14.17
C GLU A 278 6.21 -20.45 13.82
N GLN A 279 5.65 -19.57 13.00
CA GLN A 279 4.24 -19.64 12.58
C GLN A 279 3.96 -20.89 11.73
N LEU A 280 4.85 -21.19 10.78
CA LEU A 280 4.75 -22.41 9.98
C LEU A 280 4.86 -23.67 10.85
N ALA A 281 5.77 -23.68 11.82
CA ALA A 281 5.92 -24.80 12.75
C ALA A 281 4.69 -24.99 13.67
N ALA A 282 3.99 -23.90 14.03
CA ALA A 282 2.77 -23.95 14.84
C ALA A 282 1.55 -24.48 14.05
N GLY A 283 1.58 -24.49 12.72
CA GLY A 283 0.58 -25.11 11.85
C GLY A 283 -0.78 -24.41 11.74
N ALA A 284 -1.05 -23.38 12.55
CA ALA A 284 -2.31 -22.63 12.53
C ALA A 284 -2.26 -21.35 11.66
N TYR A 285 -1.08 -21.00 11.16
CA TYR A 285 -0.89 -19.80 10.36
C TYR A 285 -1.30 -20.03 8.90
N VAL A 286 -2.20 -19.21 8.40
CA VAL A 286 -2.70 -19.27 7.03
C VAL A 286 -2.27 -18.03 6.28
N LYS A 287 -1.71 -18.28 5.09
CA LYS A 287 -1.34 -17.26 4.13
C LYS A 287 -2.40 -17.20 3.03
N ASP A 288 -3.03 -16.05 2.85
CA ASP A 288 -4.18 -15.90 1.93
C ASP A 288 -3.90 -14.99 0.73
N TRP A 289 -2.63 -14.73 0.43
CA TRP A 289 -2.21 -13.86 -0.68
C TRP A 289 -1.42 -14.55 -1.80
N ASP A 290 -1.11 -15.84 -1.68
CA ASP A 290 -0.52 -16.60 -2.78
C ASP A 290 -1.58 -16.85 -3.86
N LEU A 291 -1.29 -16.45 -5.09
CA LEU A 291 -2.21 -16.56 -6.22
C LEU A 291 -1.52 -17.28 -7.38
N THR A 292 -2.30 -17.72 -8.36
CA THR A 292 -1.71 -18.21 -9.61
C THR A 292 -1.07 -17.04 -10.35
N PRO A 293 0.23 -17.13 -10.73
CA PRO A 293 0.91 -16.06 -11.42
C PRO A 293 0.31 -15.74 -12.79
N VAL A 294 0.22 -14.45 -13.14
CA VAL A 294 -0.26 -14.00 -14.46
C VAL A 294 0.72 -12.98 -15.04
N TRP A 295 1.44 -13.36 -16.10
CA TRP A 295 2.44 -12.50 -16.74
C TRP A 295 1.82 -11.26 -17.39
N TRP A 296 2.59 -10.18 -17.49
CA TRP A 296 2.12 -8.87 -17.91
C TRP A 296 1.65 -8.82 -19.36
N VAL A 297 2.48 -9.36 -20.25
CA VAL A 297 2.25 -9.39 -21.69
C VAL A 297 1.86 -10.80 -22.11
N GLU A 298 1.10 -10.92 -23.17
CA GLU A 298 0.79 -12.23 -23.76
C GLU A 298 2.09 -12.89 -24.27
N GLU A 299 2.16 -14.22 -24.26
CA GLU A 299 3.39 -14.96 -24.57
C GLU A 299 3.95 -14.68 -25.98
N ASP A 300 3.10 -14.22 -26.91
CA ASP A 300 3.45 -13.89 -28.30
C ASP A 300 3.41 -12.38 -28.63
N SER A 301 3.35 -11.51 -27.61
CA SER A 301 3.34 -10.06 -27.80
C SER A 301 4.74 -9.51 -28.09
N ASP A 302 4.84 -8.55 -29.01
CA ASP A 302 6.06 -7.75 -29.23
C ASP A 302 6.29 -6.72 -28.09
N GLU A 303 5.33 -6.54 -27.18
CA GLU A 303 5.47 -5.65 -26.03
C GLU A 303 6.51 -6.17 -25.04
N VAL A 304 7.53 -5.34 -24.76
CA VAL A 304 8.58 -5.67 -23.79
C VAL A 304 8.31 -5.00 -22.45
N VAL A 305 8.30 -5.82 -21.41
CA VAL A 305 8.26 -5.40 -20.01
C VAL A 305 9.60 -4.72 -19.65
N LYS A 306 9.60 -3.38 -19.61
CA LYS A 306 10.81 -2.57 -19.36
C LYS A 306 11.33 -2.63 -17.92
N ASN A 307 12.59 -2.25 -17.68
CA ASN A 307 13.20 -2.13 -16.35
C ASN A 307 13.91 -0.77 -16.13
N GLU A 308 13.29 0.33 -16.59
CA GLU A 308 13.88 1.67 -16.70
C GLU A 308 14.54 2.15 -15.39
N THR A 309 13.88 1.95 -14.24
CA THR A 309 14.42 2.38 -12.94
C THR A 309 15.67 1.59 -12.53
N ILE A 310 15.69 0.27 -12.77
CA ILE A 310 16.84 -0.58 -12.43
C ILE A 310 18.00 -0.29 -13.38
N ASP A 311 17.73 -0.20 -14.68
CA ASP A 311 18.73 0.06 -15.71
C ASP A 311 19.44 1.40 -15.46
N PHE A 312 18.66 2.44 -15.13
CA PHE A 312 19.20 3.73 -14.72
C PHE A 312 20.08 3.62 -13.47
N ALA A 313 19.64 2.86 -12.45
CA ALA A 313 20.39 2.74 -11.21
C ALA A 313 21.74 2.08 -11.43
N ILE A 314 21.77 0.99 -12.20
CA ILE A 314 23.01 0.28 -12.59
C ILE A 314 23.95 1.23 -13.34
N HIS A 315 23.44 1.93 -14.36
CA HIS A 315 24.25 2.86 -15.14
C HIS A 315 24.85 3.97 -14.26
N LYS A 316 24.00 4.63 -13.47
CA LYS A 316 24.41 5.75 -12.62
C LYS A 316 25.43 5.34 -11.56
N TRP A 317 25.22 4.21 -10.87
CA TRP A 317 26.17 3.75 -9.87
C TRP A 317 27.51 3.32 -10.47
N ARG A 318 27.50 2.77 -11.68
CA ARG A 318 28.73 2.47 -12.42
C ARG A 318 29.52 3.75 -12.70
N GLU A 319 28.88 4.80 -13.20
CA GLU A 319 29.56 6.09 -13.43
C GLU A 319 30.11 6.72 -12.14
N GLU A 320 29.39 6.61 -11.03
CA GLU A 320 29.83 7.12 -9.72
C GLU A 320 31.03 6.34 -9.17
N SER A 321 31.14 5.04 -9.47
CA SER A 321 32.29 4.22 -9.07
C SER A 321 33.57 4.53 -9.85
N VAL A 322 33.47 4.94 -11.12
CA VAL A 322 34.62 5.30 -11.98
C VAL A 322 35.21 6.66 -11.61
N LYS A 323 34.42 7.55 -10.99
CA LYS A 323 34.84 8.90 -10.61
C LYS A 323 35.54 8.97 -9.23
N LYS A 324 35.59 7.87 -8.50
CA LYS A 324 36.28 7.75 -7.20
C LYS A 324 37.61 7.03 -7.38
#